data_AF-A0A402AQH9-F1
#
_entry.id   AF-A0A402AQH9-F1
#
_cell.length_a   1.000
_cell.length_b   1.000
_cell.length_c   1.000
_cell.angle_alpha   90.00
_cell.angle_beta   90.00
_cell.angle_gamma   90.00
#
_symmetry.space_group_name_H-M   'P 1'
#
loop_
_entity.id
_entity.type
_entity.pdbx_description
1 polymer ?
#
loop_
_entity_poly.entity_id
_entity_poly.type
_entity_poly.pdbx_seq_one_letter_code
_entity_poly.pdbx_strand_id
1 'polypeptide(L)' 'MGDPITQMRLTIRLERYLSDYAKKKVQKDAPYREEWDRAWHVAEMARANNDLTPVVLDDVRLALNKL' A
#
# COMPACT_ATOMS: atom_id res chain seq x y z
N MET A 1 17.10 -1.26 -10.88
CA MET A 1 17.12 0.05 -10.18
C MET A 1 16.08 0.94 -10.83
N GLY A 2 14.95 1.17 -10.15
CA GLY A 2 13.94 2.11 -10.63
C GLY A 2 14.47 3.55 -10.58
N ASP A 3 14.02 4.37 -11.51
CA ASP A 3 14.32 5.80 -11.52
C ASP A 3 13.87 6.46 -10.18
N PRO A 4 14.73 7.26 -9.51
CA PRO A 4 14.43 7.84 -8.20
C PRO A 4 13.16 8.69 -8.17
N ILE A 5 12.85 9.40 -9.26
CA ILE A 5 11.63 10.21 -9.37
C ILE A 5 10.40 9.29 -9.39
N THR A 6 10.49 8.19 -10.12
CA THR A 6 9.45 7.16 -10.17
C THR A 6 9.24 6.53 -8.78
N GLN A 7 10.30 6.15 -8.07
CA GLN A 7 10.21 5.61 -6.71
C GLN A 7 9.57 6.60 -5.72
N MET A 8 9.93 7.89 -5.82
CA MET A 8 9.35 8.94 -5.00
C MET A 8 7.84 9.10 -5.26
N ARG A 9 7.42 9.12 -6.53
CA ARG A 9 5.98 9.20 -6.90
C ARG A 9 5.19 8.00 -6.39
N LEU A 10 5.76 6.81 -6.46
CA LEU A 10 5.11 5.59 -5.98
C LEU A 10 4.99 5.60 -4.45
N THR A 11 6.04 6.06 -3.75
CA THR A 11 6.01 6.24 -2.29
C THR A 11 4.92 7.21 -1.85
N ILE A 12 4.78 8.36 -2.50
CA ILE A 12 3.73 9.34 -2.19
C ILE A 12 2.33 8.72 -2.37
N ARG A 13 2.14 7.89 -3.41
CA ARG A 13 0.87 7.18 -3.61
C ARG A 13 0.60 6.16 -2.51
N LEU A 14 1.63 5.42 -2.09
CA LEU A 14 1.53 4.45 -1.00
C LEU A 14 1.06 5.14 0.30
N GLU A 15 1.68 6.27 0.64
CA GLU A 15 1.31 7.06 1.83
C GLU A 15 -0.13 7.59 1.78
N ARG A 16 -0.63 7.93 0.58
CA ARG A 16 -2.02 8.32 0.41
C ARG A 16 -2.98 7.18 0.75
N TYR A 17 -2.67 5.94 0.35
CA TYR A 17 -3.50 4.78 0.69
C TYR A 17 -3.52 4.51 2.19
N LEU A 18 -2.41 4.75 2.90
CA LEU A 18 -2.39 4.67 4.37
C LEU A 18 -3.30 5.71 5.02
N SER A 19 -3.27 6.95 4.51
CA SER A 19 -4.16 8.01 5.00
C SER A 19 -5.63 7.65 4.78
N ASP A 20 -5.96 7.08 3.62
CA ASP A 20 -7.32 6.64 3.29
C ASP A 20 -7.76 5.46 4.17
N TYR A 21 -6.87 4.50 4.45
CA TYR A 21 -7.11 3.42 5.41
C TYR A 21 -7.41 3.96 6.82
N ALA A 22 -6.60 4.91 7.31
CA ALA A 22 -6.80 5.52 8.63
C ALA A 22 -8.16 6.23 8.75
N LYS A 23 -8.69 6.78 7.65
CA LYS A 23 -10.02 7.42 7.60
C LYS A 23 -11.17 6.42 7.61
N LYS A 24 -10.98 5.22 7.06
CA LYS A 24 -12.05 4.21 6.94
C LYS A 24 -12.54 3.64 8.28
N LYS A 25 -11.87 3.92 9.42
CA LYS A 25 -12.21 3.39 10.76
C LYS A 25 -12.50 1.88 10.72
N VAL A 26 -11.67 1.12 10.01
CA VAL A 26 -11.81 -0.32 9.83
C VAL A 26 -11.82 -1.00 11.20
N GLN A 27 -12.88 -1.77 11.48
CA GLN A 27 -12.99 -2.54 12.72
C GLN A 27 -11.89 -3.62 12.76
N LYS A 28 -11.39 -3.93 13.97
CA LYS A 28 -10.28 -4.87 14.14
C LYS A 28 -10.52 -6.26 13.54
N ASP A 29 -11.79 -6.68 13.45
CA ASP A 29 -12.21 -8.00 12.97
C ASP A 29 -12.83 -7.97 11.55
N ALA A 30 -12.55 -6.91 10.77
CA ALA A 30 -13.04 -6.83 9.41
C ALA A 30 -12.44 -7.98 8.57
N PRO A 31 -13.26 -8.73 7.81
CA PRO A 31 -12.85 -9.95 7.10
C PRO A 31 -11.77 -9.72 6.01
N TYR A 32 -11.46 -8.48 5.66
CA TYR A 32 -10.45 -8.12 4.66
C TYR A 32 -9.22 -7.41 5.25
N ARG A 33 -9.14 -7.30 6.59
CA ARG A 33 -8.02 -6.63 7.27
C ARG A 33 -6.70 -7.36 7.09
N GLU A 34 -6.71 -8.69 7.12
CA GLU A 34 -5.51 -9.48 6.87
C GLU A 34 -4.96 -9.30 5.45
N GLU A 35 -5.85 -9.18 4.45
CA GLU A 35 -5.45 -8.90 3.06
C GLU A 35 -4.79 -7.52 2.94
N TRP A 36 -5.33 -6.51 3.64
CA TRP A 36 -4.72 -5.19 3.72
C TRP A 36 -3.36 -5.21 4.42
N ASP A 37 -3.25 -5.81 5.59
CA ASP A 37 -1.99 -5.85 6.36
C ASP A 37 -0.89 -6.55 5.54
N ARG A 38 -1.24 -7.61 4.81
CA ARG A 38 -0.31 -8.32 3.92
C ARG A 38 0.11 -7.45 2.72
N ALA A 39 -0.84 -6.84 2.01
CA ALA A 39 -0.55 -6.00 0.85
C ALA A 39 0.30 -4.78 1.27
N TRP A 40 -0.04 -4.16 2.39
CA TRP A 40 0.70 -3.05 2.97
C TRP A 40 2.13 -3.44 3.33
N HIS A 41 2.32 -4.58 4.00
CA HIS A 41 3.64 -5.06 4.38
C HIS A 41 4.55 -5.33 3.16
N VAL A 42 4.00 -5.95 2.11
CA VAL A 42 4.74 -6.17 0.85
C VAL A 42 5.16 -4.84 0.22
N ALA A 43 4.28 -3.84 0.20
CA ALA A 43 4.59 -2.53 -0.34
C ALA A 43 5.64 -1.76 0.49
N GLU A 44 5.62 -1.87 1.82
CA GLU A 44 6.64 -1.30 2.68
C GLU A 44 8.02 -1.92 2.44
N MET A 45 8.08 -3.25 2.32
CA MET A 45 9.32 -3.96 2.01
C MET A 45 9.86 -3.58 0.62
N ALA A 46 8.99 -3.48 -0.38
CA ALA A 46 9.35 -3.03 -1.72
C ALA A 46 9.88 -1.59 -1.72
N ARG A 47 9.23 -0.69 -0.96
CA ARG A 47 9.68 0.69 -0.75
C ARG A 47 11.08 0.74 -0.12
N ALA A 48 11.31 -0.01 0.95
CA ALA A 48 12.60 -0.05 1.64
C ALA A 48 13.75 -0.53 0.73
N ASN A 49 13.44 -1.43 -0.21
CA ASN A 49 14.40 -1.97 -1.18
C ASN A 49 14.52 -1.13 -2.47
N ASN A 50 13.84 0.02 -2.59
CA ASN A 50 13.73 0.81 -3.83
C ASN A 50 13.24 -0.01 -5.04
N ASP A 51 12.39 -1.00 -4.78
CA ASP A 51 11.77 -1.89 -5.75
C ASP A 51 10.24 -1.74 -5.75
N LEU A 52 9.76 -0.57 -5.36
CA LEU A 52 8.34 -0.28 -5.38
C LEU A 52 7.89 -0.21 -6.85
N THR A 53 6.86 -0.98 -7.20
CA THR A 53 6.32 -1.02 -8.56
C THR A 53 4.84 -0.61 -8.59
N PRO A 54 4.31 -0.18 -9.74
CA PRO A 54 2.88 0.10 -9.89
C PRO A 54 1.99 -1.11 -9.54
N VAL A 55 2.45 -2.34 -9.82
CA VAL A 55 1.72 -3.57 -9.52
C VAL A 55 1.51 -3.73 -8.01
N VAL A 56 2.57 -3.52 -7.23
CA VAL A 56 2.50 -3.58 -5.77
C VAL A 56 1.56 -2.52 -5.20
N LEU A 57 1.52 -1.32 -5.80
CA LEU A 57 0.54 -0.28 -5.42
C LEU A 57 -0.89 -0.66 -5.78
N ASP A 58 -1.12 -1.30 -6.91
CA ASP A 58 -2.45 -1.76 -7.31
C ASP A 58 -2.98 -2.83 -6.36
N ASP A 59 -2.13 -3.74 -5.86
CA ASP A 59 -2.50 -4.70 -4.84
C ASP A 59 -2.93 -4.01 -3.54
N VAL A 60 -2.19 -2.99 -3.09
CA VAL A 60 -2.57 -2.18 -1.92
C VAL A 60 -3.90 -1.46 -2.15
N ARG A 61 -4.12 -0.88 -3.34
CA ARG A 61 -5.37 -0.21 -3.71
C ARG A 61 -6.55 -1.18 -3.71
N LEU A 62 -6.36 -2.39 -4.24
CA LEU A 62 -7.39 -3.43 -4.26
C LEU A 62 -7.74 -3.89 -2.85
N ALA A 63 -6.74 -4.14 -2.00
CA ALA A 63 -6.96 -4.48 -0.61
C ALA A 63 -7.69 -3.36 0.14
N LEU A 64 -7.31 -2.10 -0.08
CA LEU A 64 -8.00 -0.93 0.50
C LEU A 64 -9.46 -0.85 0.07
N ASN A 65 -9.78 -1.18 -1.19
CA ASN A 65 -11.14 -1.12 -1.70
C ASN A 65 -12.05 -2.21 -1.14
N LYS A 66 -11.48 -3.34 -0.68
CA LYS A 66 -12.23 -4.43 -0.04
C LYS A 66 -12.57 -4.15 1.42
N LEU A 67 -11.84 -3.23 2.06
CA LEU A 67 -12.09 -2.74 3.43
C LEU A 67 -13.24 -1.74 3.50
#